data_AF-A0A381SJR5-F1
#
_entry.id   AF-A0A381SJR5-F1
#
_cell.length_a   1.000
_cell.length_b   1.000
_cell.length_c   1.000
_cell.angle_alpha   90.00
_cell.angle_beta   90.00
_cell.angle_gamma   90.00
#
_symmetry.space_group_name_H-M   'P 1'
#
loop_
_entity.id
_entity.type
_entity.pdbx_description
1 polymer ?
#
loop_
_entity_poly.entity_id
_entity_poly.type
_entity_poly.pdbx_seq_one_letter_code
_entity_poly.pdbx_strand_id
1 'polypeptide(L)'
;MDVHILGIGKDQYNEYLNQMVEGRVLPWMEDSQNEGYPVWTDWDASQRYVYFLNRGGIVDTTFNITPYSPSNPADYAYIMGLILELRTDDVPSSVFDVNFK
;
A
#
# COMPACT_ATOMS: atom_id res chain seq x y z
N MET A 1 13.66 -6.52 -2.21
CA MET A 1 12.24 -6.62 -1.83
C MET A 1 11.46 -6.71 -3.13
N ASP A 2 10.53 -7.64 -3.25
CA ASP A 2 9.63 -7.85 -4.40
C ASP A 2 8.30 -7.10 -4.25
N VAL A 3 8.06 -6.52 -3.07
CA VAL A 3 7.00 -5.54 -2.82
C VAL A 3 7.60 -4.13 -2.93
N HIS A 4 6.86 -3.22 -3.55
CA HIS A 4 7.19 -1.80 -3.63
C HIS A 4 6.03 -0.98 -3.07
N ILE A 5 6.33 0.15 -2.44
CA ILE A 5 5.33 1.04 -1.83
C ILE A 5 5.44 2.39 -2.53
N LEU A 6 4.29 2.95 -2.94
CA LEU A 6 4.15 4.28 -3.50
C LEU A 6 3.09 5.03 -2.68
N GLY A 7 3.41 6.24 -2.23
CA GLY A 7 2.42 7.15 -1.67
C GLY A 7 1.74 7.94 -2.79
N ILE A 8 0.42 8.08 -2.70
CA ILE A 8 -0.37 8.91 -3.62
C ILE A 8 -1.22 9.86 -2.78
N GLY A 9 -1.19 11.14 -3.09
CA GLY A 9 -2.03 12.11 -2.39
C GLY A 9 -2.35 13.33 -3.23
N LYS A 10 -3.46 13.97 -2.88
CA LYS A 10 -3.94 15.18 -3.55
C LYS A 10 -2.98 16.34 -3.34
N ASP A 11 -2.70 17.08 -4.40
CA ASP A 11 -1.87 18.30 -4.39
C ASP A 11 -2.34 19.36 -3.37
N GLN A 12 -3.64 19.43 -3.09
CA GLN A 12 -4.21 20.33 -2.06
C GLN A 12 -3.63 20.12 -0.66
N TYR A 13 -2.97 18.98 -0.39
CA TYR A 13 -2.35 18.66 0.90
C TYR A 13 -0.81 18.74 0.87
N ASN A 14 -0.22 19.30 -0.19
CA ASN A 14 1.23 19.39 -0.32
C ASN A 14 1.91 20.19 0.79
N GLU A 15 1.19 21.10 1.46
CA GLU A 15 1.73 21.80 2.64
C GLU A 15 2.12 20.84 3.79
N TYR A 16 1.54 19.64 3.82
CA TYR A 16 1.88 18.58 4.79
C TYR A 16 2.83 17.52 4.23
N LEU A 17 3.24 17.61 2.96
CA LEU A 17 4.04 16.58 2.29
C LEU A 17 5.36 16.30 3.01
N ASN A 18 6.04 17.34 3.50
CA ASN A 18 7.30 17.17 4.23
C ASN A 18 7.13 16.27 5.47
N GLN A 19 5.99 16.35 6.16
CA GLN A 19 5.71 15.48 7.31
C GLN A 19 5.68 13.99 6.92
N MET A 20 5.32 13.71 5.66
CA MET A 20 5.20 12.36 5.10
C MET A 20 6.49 11.82 4.45
N VAL A 21 7.29 12.68 3.79
CA VAL A 21 8.44 12.21 2.99
C VAL A 21 9.82 12.63 3.52
N GLU A 22 9.91 13.65 4.37
CA GLU A 22 11.20 14.16 4.83
C GLU A 22 11.99 13.10 5.61
N GLY A 23 13.26 12.89 5.22
CA GLY A 23 14.13 11.88 5.81
C GLY A 23 13.74 10.42 5.50
N ARG A 24 12.81 10.18 4.56
CA ARG A 24 12.31 8.84 4.20
C ARG A 24 12.59 8.50 2.74
N VAL A 25 12.60 7.22 2.44
CA VAL A 25 12.80 6.67 1.08
C VAL A 25 11.48 6.32 0.38
N LEU A 26 10.37 6.93 0.80
CA LEU A 26 9.04 6.67 0.24
C LEU A 26 8.86 7.48 -1.05
N PRO A 27 8.72 6.83 -2.23
CA PRO A 27 8.30 7.52 -3.44
C PRO A 27 6.90 8.10 -3.25
N TRP A 28 6.68 9.31 -3.77
CA TRP A 28 5.40 10.01 -3.67
C TRP A 28 4.96 10.51 -5.04
N MET A 29 3.68 10.30 -5.34
CA MET A 29 3.00 10.83 -6.52
C MET A 29 1.90 11.79 -6.09
N GLU A 30 1.88 12.93 -6.75
CA GLU A 30 0.83 13.93 -6.61
C GLU A 30 -0.35 13.60 -7.53
N ASP A 31 -1.56 13.70 -7.00
CA ASP A 31 -2.81 13.66 -7.77
C ASP A 31 -3.37 15.09 -7.88
N SER A 32 -3.44 15.60 -9.11
CA SER A 32 -3.63 17.03 -9.40
C SER A 32 -5.10 17.45 -9.34
N GLN A 33 -5.40 18.52 -8.62
CA GLN A 33 -6.74 19.12 -8.57
C GLN A 33 -7.16 19.66 -9.95
N ASN A 34 -6.21 20.20 -10.71
CA ASN A 34 -6.47 20.77 -12.04
C ASN A 34 -6.93 19.71 -13.05
N GLU A 35 -6.61 18.44 -12.78
CA GLU A 35 -7.05 17.28 -13.59
C GLU A 35 -8.26 16.57 -12.97
N GLY A 36 -8.80 17.09 -11.86
CA GLY A 36 -9.95 16.52 -11.16
C GLY A 36 -9.63 15.36 -10.23
N TYR A 37 -8.37 15.19 -9.82
CA TYR A 37 -7.88 14.06 -9.02
C TYR A 37 -8.12 12.69 -9.70
N PRO A 38 -7.58 12.48 -10.92
CA PRO A 38 -7.87 11.28 -11.69
C PRO A 38 -7.57 9.98 -10.94
N VAL A 39 -6.47 9.89 -10.18
CA VAL A 39 -6.16 8.67 -9.44
C VAL A 39 -7.18 8.41 -8.34
N TRP A 40 -7.50 9.44 -7.54
CA TRP A 40 -8.49 9.29 -6.47
C TRP A 40 -9.89 9.02 -7.01
N THR A 41 -10.27 9.61 -8.14
CA THR A 41 -11.59 9.40 -8.74
C THR A 41 -11.70 8.02 -9.37
N ASP A 42 -10.71 7.59 -10.15
CA ASP A 42 -10.75 6.30 -10.85
C ASP A 42 -10.72 5.11 -9.88
N TRP A 43 -10.05 5.27 -8.74
CA TRP A 43 -9.90 4.23 -7.73
C TRP A 43 -10.94 4.32 -6.59
N ASP A 44 -11.90 5.25 -6.69
CA ASP A 44 -12.84 5.60 -5.62
C ASP A 44 -12.12 5.74 -4.26
N ALA A 45 -10.99 6.46 -4.29
CA ALA A 45 -10.05 6.48 -3.18
C ALA A 45 -10.54 7.34 -2.03
N SER A 46 -10.22 6.86 -0.83
CA SER A 46 -10.51 7.54 0.44
C SER A 46 -9.24 7.74 1.25
N GLN A 47 -9.28 8.68 2.19
CA GLN A 47 -8.12 8.97 3.04
C GLN A 47 -7.64 7.72 3.77
N ARG A 48 -6.31 7.52 3.77
CA ARG A 48 -5.61 6.47 4.53
C ARG A 48 -5.99 5.05 4.09
N TYR A 49 -6.41 4.87 2.84
CA TYR A 49 -6.55 3.54 2.26
C TYR A 49 -5.23 3.03 1.69
N VAL A 50 -5.02 1.72 1.84
CA VAL A 50 -3.91 0.97 1.23
C VAL A 50 -4.50 0.00 0.24
N TYR A 51 -3.91 -0.06 -0.95
CA TYR A 51 -4.30 -0.93 -2.04
C TYR A 51 -3.14 -1.87 -2.36
N PHE A 52 -3.41 -3.17 -2.34
CA PHE A 52 -2.47 -4.20 -2.74
C PHE A 52 -2.77 -4.61 -4.17
N LEU A 53 -1.82 -4.40 -5.06
CA LEU A 53 -1.88 -4.87 -6.42
C LEU A 53 -1.14 -6.20 -6.52
N ASN A 54 -1.77 -7.20 -7.14
CA ASN A 54 -1.09 -8.43 -7.51
C ASN A 54 -0.11 -8.19 -8.69
N ARG A 55 0.62 -9.22 -9.12
CA ARG A 55 1.61 -9.09 -10.22
C ARG A 55 1.00 -8.70 -11.57
N GLY A 56 -0.30 -8.90 -11.76
CA GLY A 56 -1.05 -8.45 -12.94
C GLY A 56 -1.44 -6.96 -12.90
N GLY A 57 -1.13 -6.25 -11.81
CA GLY A 57 -1.56 -4.87 -11.60
C GLY A 57 -3.04 -4.73 -11.24
N ILE A 58 -3.69 -5.81 -10.81
CA ILE A 58 -5.09 -5.80 -10.38
C ILE A 58 -5.13 -5.64 -8.87
N VAL A 59 -6.01 -4.78 -8.36
CA VAL A 59 -6.27 -4.63 -6.92
C VAL A 59 -6.82 -5.95 -6.37
N ASP A 60 -6.06 -6.56 -5.48
CA ASP A 60 -6.41 -7.80 -4.80
C ASP A 60 -7.06 -7.52 -3.43
N THR A 61 -6.43 -6.64 -2.66
CA THR A 61 -6.85 -6.33 -1.28
C THR A 61 -6.80 -4.83 -1.02
N THR A 62 -7.79 -4.33 -0.29
CA THR A 62 -7.88 -2.92 0.11
C THR A 62 -8.30 -2.82 1.57
N PHE A 63 -7.64 -1.95 2.35
CA PHE A 63 -8.06 -1.66 3.72
C PHE A 63 -7.74 -0.24 4.14
N ASN A 64 -8.44 0.24 5.18
CA ASN A 64 -8.18 1.54 5.79
C ASN A 64 -7.17 1.39 6.93
N ILE A 65 -6.04 2.11 6.90
CA ILE A 65 -4.99 2.02 7.92
C ILE A 65 -5.27 2.85 9.19
N THR A 66 -6.37 3.61 9.22
CA THR A 66 -6.74 4.50 10.34
C THR A 66 -6.76 3.82 11.71
N PRO A 67 -7.29 2.59 11.87
CA PRO A 67 -7.36 1.93 13.16
C PRO A 67 -6.01 1.50 13.74
N TYR A 68 -4.96 1.42 12.91
CA TYR A 68 -3.69 0.82 13.27
C TYR A 68 -2.67 1.88 13.70
N SER A 69 -1.99 1.63 14.82
CA SER A 69 -0.92 2.50 15.30
C SER A 69 0.46 1.88 15.02
N PRO A 70 1.38 2.57 14.32
CA PRO A 70 2.72 2.06 14.09
C PRO A 70 3.57 1.95 15.38
N SER A 71 3.16 2.62 16.47
CA SER A 71 3.81 2.49 17.78
C SER A 71 3.29 1.29 18.59
N ASN A 72 2.20 0.65 18.16
CA ASN A 72 1.68 -0.56 18.76
C ASN A 72 2.33 -1.78 18.08
N PRO A 73 3.09 -2.61 18.83
CA PRO A 73 3.75 -3.78 18.26
C PRO A 73 2.80 -4.78 17.59
N ALA A 74 1.58 -4.91 18.10
CA ALA A 74 0.59 -5.84 17.55
C ALA A 74 0.08 -5.37 16.18
N ASP A 75 -0.19 -4.07 16.04
CA ASP A 75 -0.65 -3.47 14.78
C ASP A 75 0.47 -3.52 13.74
N TYR A 76 1.71 -3.22 14.14
CA TYR A 76 2.88 -3.36 13.27
C TYR A 76 3.04 -4.79 12.76
N ALA A 77 2.99 -5.78 13.66
CA ALA A 77 3.11 -7.19 13.31
C ALA A 77 1.97 -7.64 12.39
N TYR A 78 0.74 -7.18 12.62
CA TYR A 78 -0.41 -7.49 11.78
C TYR A 78 -0.22 -6.99 10.34
N ILE A 79 0.12 -5.71 10.17
CA ILE A 79 0.30 -5.11 8.83
C ILE A 79 1.48 -5.75 8.10
N MET A 80 2.58 -6.02 8.80
CA MET A 80 3.71 -6.75 8.22
C MET A 80 3.35 -8.18 7.82
N GLY A 81 2.55 -8.89 8.64
CA GLY A 81 2.04 -10.22 8.33
C GLY A 81 1.20 -10.22 7.05
N LEU A 82 0.27 -9.27 6.94
CA LEU A 82 -0.58 -9.11 5.76
C LEU A 82 0.24 -8.85 4.49
N ILE A 83 1.25 -7.97 4.55
CA ILE A 83 2.15 -7.72 3.40
C ILE A 83 2.89 -9.00 2.99
N LEU A 84 3.34 -9.81 3.96
CA LEU A 84 4.08 -11.05 3.69
C LEU A 84 3.17 -12.17 3.13
N GLU A 85 1.92 -12.23 3.57
CA GLU A 85 0.91 -13.18 3.06
C GLU A 85 0.54 -12.87 1.60
N LEU A 86 0.17 -11.62 1.33
CA LEU A 86 -0.20 -11.17 -0.02
C LEU A 86 0.97 -11.24 -1.01
N ARG A 87 2.21 -11.22 -0.51
CA ARG A 87 3.41 -11.48 -1.32
C ARG A 87 3.47 -12.94 -1.81
N THR A 88 2.98 -13.90 -1.05
CA THR A 88 3.14 -15.34 -1.33
C THR A 88 2.05 -15.94 -2.21
N ASP A 89 0.88 -15.31 -2.30
CA ASP A 89 -0.30 -15.88 -2.99
C ASP A 89 -0.19 -15.91 -4.52
N ASP A 90 0.81 -15.22 -5.09
CA ASP A 90 1.13 -15.22 -6.53
C ASP A 90 2.29 -16.18 -6.91
N VAL A 91 2.78 -17.00 -5.98
CA VAL A 91 3.76 -18.05 -6.30
C VAL A 91 3.00 -19.23 -6.91
N PRO A 92 3.34 -19.71 -8.13
CA PRO A 92 2.73 -20.90 -8.68
C PRO A 92 2.79 -22.04 -7.67
N SER A 93 1.65 -22.69 -7.42
CA SER A 93 1.50 -23.79 -6.45
C SER A 93 2.52 -24.92 -6.61
N SER A 94 3.21 -24.99 -7.75
CA SER A 94 4.34 -25.89 -8.02
C SER A 94 5.59 -25.66 -7.16
N VAL A 95 5.68 -24.58 -6.36
CA VAL A 95 6.84 -24.32 -5.49
C VAL A 95 6.69 -24.91 -4.08
N PHE A 96 5.48 -25.33 -3.69
CA PHE A 96 5.21 -25.91 -2.36
C PHE A 96 4.99 -27.43 -2.35
N ASP A 97 5.30 -28.13 -3.44
CA ASP A 97 5.44 -29.60 -3.46
C ASP A 97 6.74 -30.06 -2.76
N VAL A 98 6.96 -29.60 -1.52
CA VAL A 98 7.94 -30.20 -0.62
C VAL A 98 7.19 -30.70 0.60
N ASN A 99 6.81 -31.97 0.51
CA ASN A 99 6.29 -32.80 1.59
C ASN A 99 7.04 -32.53 2.91
N PHE A 100 6.35 -31.97 3.89
CA PHE A 100 6.70 -32.20 5.28
C PHE A 100 5.95 -33.46 5.74
N LYS A 101 6.71 -34.54 5.89
CA LYS A 101 6.33 -35.69 6.70
C LYS A 101 6.30 -35.32 8.17
#